data_AF-Q384I0-F1
#
_entry.id   AF-Q384I0-F1
#
_cell.length_a   1.000
_cell.length_b   1.000
_cell.length_c   1.000
_cell.angle_alpha   90.00
_cell.angle_beta   90.00
_cell.angle_gamma   90.00
#
_symmetry.space_group_name_H-M   'P 1'
#
loop_
_entity.id
_entity.type
_entity.pdbx_description
1 polymer ?
#
loop_
_entity_poly.entity_id
_entity_poly.type
_entity_poly.pdbx_seq_one_letter_code
_entity_poly.pdbx_strand_id
1 'polypeptide(L)'
;MVFILLACSDICGKKVNVTLPFERPPESLDELYRVVEQLFRGEETDIKRTVDGGEYRTRPSEPFTCRRIQRFDDETRTWVEVTSEKQLAPYDQLYVFRKNATRADISTERELPEPRSSIHFPQTDGRLNGLYTSNANRRASTATVSHLTSSPHTPTTQQQTASSSRRGGESRRYSLSREREKSRVTSSSCVPECIGGNGSPQGFDINARADKVVRKHVEAVYSIGDACKKGYLTAREFQGIFRSCHIDFPFDAIDDIYRVFADDRDGDRAMTIRNFYEFAHSFNQTVNIAYARFSNERRQQVVEQEQRGAESALEELQKQKRILEERLEEMQKQIVKEQERRARLQNEADELRMSRDPSLREEEQRLLEKEVSVFQYRKKLLQEEVDYEKLVAERRRRSAAVMGHTKMLPQTFKYGYDIHD
;
A
#
# COMPACT_ATOMS: atom_id res chain seq x y z
N MET A 1 -6.64 -23.94 -22.20
CA MET A 1 -6.51 -22.84 -21.22
C MET A 1 -5.02 -22.59 -21.04
N VAL A 2 -4.58 -21.33 -20.98
CA VAL A 2 -3.17 -21.00 -20.73
C VAL A 2 -2.89 -21.20 -19.24
N PHE A 3 -1.80 -21.86 -18.89
CA PHE A 3 -1.35 -22.05 -17.52
C PHE A 3 -0.39 -20.90 -17.17
N ILE A 4 -0.87 -19.91 -16.42
CA ILE A 4 -0.10 -18.70 -16.10
C ILE A 4 0.53 -18.87 -14.73
N LEU A 5 1.83 -18.58 -14.60
CA LEU A 5 2.49 -18.42 -13.31
C LEU A 5 2.97 -16.96 -13.18
N LEU A 6 3.10 -16.48 -11.94
CA LEU A 6 3.72 -15.19 -11.64
C LEU A 6 5.06 -15.48 -10.98
N ALA A 7 6.15 -14.86 -11.41
CA ALA A 7 7.47 -15.10 -10.83
C ALA A 7 8.16 -13.78 -10.50
N CYS A 8 8.64 -13.69 -9.26
CA CYS A 8 9.41 -12.54 -8.81
C CYS A 8 10.81 -12.93 -8.33
N SER A 9 11.75 -12.00 -8.47
CA SER A 9 13.12 -12.13 -7.96
C SER A 9 13.74 -10.76 -7.70
N ASP A 10 14.79 -10.74 -6.89
CA ASP A 10 15.62 -9.56 -6.67
C ASP A 10 16.77 -9.54 -7.69
N ILE A 11 16.84 -8.49 -8.50
CA ILE A 11 17.85 -8.32 -9.54
C ILE A 11 18.39 -6.90 -9.48
N CYS A 12 19.71 -6.78 -9.25
CA CYS A 12 20.40 -5.50 -9.17
C CYS A 12 19.72 -4.50 -8.21
N GLY A 13 19.30 -4.96 -7.03
CA GLY A 13 18.69 -4.14 -6.00
C GLY A 13 17.24 -3.74 -6.28
N LYS A 14 16.61 -4.33 -7.30
CA LYS A 14 15.21 -4.08 -7.68
C LYS A 14 14.41 -5.36 -7.66
N LYS A 15 13.15 -5.28 -7.22
CA LYS A 15 12.21 -6.40 -7.37
C LYS A 15 11.66 -6.40 -8.78
N VAL A 16 11.72 -7.56 -9.41
CA VAL A 16 11.13 -7.80 -10.73
C VAL A 16 10.02 -8.82 -10.53
N ASN A 17 8.82 -8.55 -11.06
CA ASN A 17 7.69 -9.49 -11.05
C ASN A 17 7.16 -9.66 -12.47
N VAL A 18 7.16 -10.89 -12.96
CA VAL A 18 6.84 -11.20 -14.36
C VAL A 18 5.76 -12.26 -14.49
N THR A 19 4.96 -12.13 -15.54
CA THR A 19 3.96 -13.13 -15.94
C THR A 19 4.60 -14.16 -16.87
N LEU A 20 4.39 -15.45 -16.56
CA LEU A 20 4.91 -16.60 -17.28
C LEU A 20 3.74 -17.40 -17.91
N PRO A 21 3.37 -17.13 -19.18
CA PRO A 21 2.28 -17.83 -19.83
C PRO A 21 2.74 -19.16 -20.44
N PHE A 22 2.50 -20.27 -19.76
CA PHE A 22 2.75 -21.62 -20.29
C PHE A 22 1.52 -22.16 -21.05
N GLU A 23 1.73 -22.91 -22.13
CA GLU A 23 0.63 -23.57 -22.85
C GLU A 23 -0.02 -24.69 -22.03
N ARG A 24 0.80 -25.37 -21.22
CA ARG A 24 0.45 -26.44 -20.28
C ARG A 24 1.30 -26.25 -19.02
N PRO A 25 0.92 -26.84 -17.87
CA PRO A 25 1.80 -26.86 -16.70
C PRO A 25 3.20 -27.38 -17.07
N PRO A 26 4.30 -26.84 -16.49
CA PRO A 26 5.65 -27.35 -16.72
C PRO A 26 5.71 -28.86 -16.48
N GLU A 27 6.38 -29.60 -17.37
CA GLU A 27 6.45 -31.07 -17.32
C GLU A 27 7.33 -31.55 -16.15
N SER A 28 8.24 -30.70 -15.70
CA SER A 28 9.16 -30.98 -14.58
C SER A 28 9.60 -29.68 -13.91
N LEU A 29 10.11 -29.78 -12.68
CA LEU A 29 10.76 -28.64 -12.05
C LEU A 29 12.01 -28.18 -12.82
N ASP A 30 12.83 -29.08 -13.33
CA ASP A 30 14.03 -28.71 -14.10
C ASP A 30 13.71 -27.82 -15.30
N GLU A 31 12.58 -28.08 -15.98
CA GLU A 31 12.07 -27.22 -17.05
C GLU A 31 11.73 -25.81 -16.52
N LEU A 32 10.99 -25.73 -15.40
CA LEU A 32 10.65 -24.46 -14.77
C LEU A 32 11.90 -23.68 -14.35
N TYR A 33 12.88 -24.33 -13.70
CA TYR A 33 14.16 -23.71 -13.33
C TYR A 33 14.88 -23.16 -14.55
N ARG A 34 14.96 -23.94 -15.65
CA ARG A 34 15.59 -23.52 -16.90
C ARG A 34 14.91 -22.28 -17.50
N VAL A 35 13.58 -22.28 -17.59
CA VAL A 35 12.79 -21.16 -18.16
C VAL A 35 12.97 -19.90 -17.33
N VAL A 36 12.84 -20.03 -16.00
CA VAL A 36 12.97 -18.92 -15.05
C VAL A 36 14.39 -18.34 -15.06
N GLU A 37 15.44 -19.18 -15.10
CA GLU A 37 16.81 -18.70 -15.22
C GLU A 37 17.04 -17.94 -16.52
N GLN A 38 16.60 -18.49 -17.66
CA GLN A 38 16.75 -17.83 -18.96
C GLN A 38 16.08 -16.46 -18.97
N LEU A 39 14.84 -16.39 -18.45
CA LEU A 39 14.09 -15.15 -18.37
C LEU A 39 14.80 -14.12 -17.48
N PHE A 40 15.18 -14.49 -16.26
CA PHE A 40 15.78 -13.53 -15.33
C PHE A 40 17.21 -13.13 -15.71
N ARG A 41 17.95 -13.96 -16.47
CA ARG A 41 19.20 -13.53 -17.12
C ARG A 41 18.96 -12.42 -18.15
N GLY A 42 17.88 -12.51 -18.92
CA GLY A 42 17.46 -11.47 -19.86
C GLY A 42 17.07 -10.17 -19.15
N GLU A 43 16.21 -10.28 -18.13
CA GLU A 43 15.81 -9.14 -17.29
C GLU A 43 17.01 -8.47 -16.59
N GLU A 44 17.94 -9.25 -16.04
CA GLU A 44 19.19 -8.75 -15.46
C GLU A 44 20.03 -7.98 -16.48
N THR A 45 20.09 -8.48 -17.72
CA THR A 45 20.80 -7.82 -18.81
C THR A 45 20.16 -6.47 -19.17
N ASP A 46 18.83 -6.39 -19.23
CA ASP A 46 18.11 -5.15 -19.56
C ASP A 46 18.18 -4.11 -18.43
N ILE A 47 18.07 -4.55 -17.18
CA ILE A 47 18.22 -3.66 -16.02
C ILE A 47 19.63 -3.07 -16.00
N LYS A 48 20.67 -3.87 -16.25
CA LYS A 48 22.06 -3.39 -16.34
C LYS A 48 22.29 -2.42 -17.50
N ARG A 49 21.51 -2.51 -18.60
CA ARG A 49 21.60 -1.57 -19.71
C ARG A 49 20.90 -0.25 -19.42
N THR A 50 19.78 -0.27 -18.71
CA THR A 50 18.94 0.91 -18.44
C THR A 50 19.39 1.75 -17.25
N VAL A 51 20.15 1.17 -16.32
CA VAL A 51 20.76 1.92 -15.22
C VAL A 51 21.94 2.72 -15.77
N ASP A 52 21.64 3.91 -16.29
CA ASP A 52 22.59 4.96 -16.64
C ASP A 52 23.40 5.34 -15.39
N GLY A 53 24.62 4.81 -15.26
CA GLY A 53 25.46 5.10 -14.09
C GLY A 53 26.68 4.22 -13.84
N GLY A 54 26.88 3.13 -14.60
CA GLY A 54 28.15 2.37 -14.56
C GLY A 54 28.44 1.57 -13.29
N GLU A 55 27.74 1.81 -12.18
CA GLU A 55 28.00 1.13 -10.89
C GLU A 55 27.75 -0.37 -10.91
N TYR A 56 26.83 -0.87 -11.75
CA TYR A 56 26.61 -2.32 -11.92
C TYR A 56 27.51 -2.95 -13.01
N ARG A 57 28.19 -2.17 -13.85
CA ARG A 57 29.07 -2.71 -14.91
C ARG A 57 30.42 -3.17 -14.38
N THR A 58 30.87 -2.70 -13.22
CA THR A 58 32.22 -2.93 -12.70
C THR A 58 32.38 -4.25 -11.96
N ARG A 59 31.30 -4.95 -11.60
CA ARG A 59 31.39 -6.31 -11.04
C ARG A 59 30.98 -7.34 -12.09
N PRO A 60 31.87 -8.29 -12.46
CA PRO A 60 31.45 -9.48 -13.18
C PRO A 60 30.50 -10.27 -12.26
N SER A 61 29.21 -10.01 -12.40
CA SER A 61 28.16 -10.79 -11.75
C SER A 61 28.10 -12.14 -12.46
N GLU A 62 28.15 -13.22 -11.69
CA GLU A 62 27.83 -14.54 -12.21
C GLU A 62 26.43 -14.54 -12.86
N PRO A 63 26.20 -15.33 -13.92
CA PRO A 63 24.88 -15.39 -14.55
C PRO A 63 23.81 -15.76 -13.53
N PHE A 64 22.63 -15.14 -13.63
CA PHE A 64 21.48 -15.49 -12.77
C PHE A 64 21.26 -17.01 -12.81
N THR A 65 21.42 -17.63 -11.64
CA THR A 65 21.24 -19.06 -11.40
C THR A 65 20.28 -19.22 -10.23
N CYS A 66 19.27 -20.05 -10.42
CA CYS A 66 18.24 -20.30 -9.44
C CYS A 66 18.76 -21.30 -8.38
N ARG A 67 18.52 -20.98 -7.11
CA ARG A 67 18.83 -21.85 -5.96
C ARG A 67 17.65 -22.69 -5.56
N ARG A 68 16.50 -22.03 -5.43
CA ARG A 68 15.23 -22.60 -5.01
C ARG A 68 14.10 -21.68 -5.44
N ILE A 69 12.91 -22.26 -5.58
CA ILE A 69 11.66 -21.56 -5.88
C ILE A 69 10.71 -21.77 -4.70
N GLN A 70 10.09 -20.69 -4.22
CA GLN A 70 9.01 -20.75 -3.25
C GLN A 70 7.71 -20.27 -3.90
N ARG A 71 6.60 -20.88 -3.52
CA ARG A 71 5.22 -20.53 -3.89
C ARG A 71 4.57 -19.83 -2.70
N PHE A 72 3.85 -18.74 -2.94
CA PHE A 72 2.97 -18.17 -1.93
C PHE A 72 1.69 -19.01 -1.87
N ASP A 73 1.44 -19.60 -0.70
CA ASP A 73 0.24 -20.38 -0.43
C ASP A 73 -0.82 -19.44 0.17
N ASP A 74 -1.86 -19.13 -0.61
CA ASP A 74 -2.91 -18.17 -0.23
C ASP A 74 -3.73 -18.63 0.99
N GLU A 75 -3.88 -19.94 1.20
CA GLU A 75 -4.65 -20.51 2.30
C GLU A 75 -3.92 -20.32 3.64
N THR A 76 -2.63 -20.64 3.66
CA THR A 76 -1.78 -20.51 4.85
C THR A 76 -1.17 -19.12 5.02
N ARG A 77 -1.18 -18.30 3.96
CA ARG A 77 -0.47 -17.02 3.85
C ARG A 77 1.03 -17.15 4.13
N THR A 78 1.64 -18.24 3.67
CA THR A 78 3.07 -18.51 3.86
C THR A 78 3.77 -18.86 2.56
N TRP A 79 5.09 -18.66 2.52
CA TRP A 79 5.92 -19.10 1.40
C TRP A 79 6.35 -20.54 1.62
N VAL A 80 5.95 -21.44 0.72
CA VAL A 80 6.25 -22.86 0.76
C VAL A 80 7.23 -23.20 -0.37
N GLU A 81 8.25 -24.00 -0.08
CA GLU A 81 9.21 -24.43 -1.12
C GLU A 81 8.54 -25.40 -2.11
N VAL A 82 8.74 -25.14 -3.41
CA VAL A 82 8.17 -25.98 -4.46
C VAL A 82 9.07 -27.21 -4.66
N THR A 83 8.58 -28.37 -4.23
CA THR A 83 9.28 -29.66 -4.31
C THR A 83 8.74 -30.58 -5.40
N SER A 84 7.55 -30.30 -5.94
CA SER A 84 6.99 -30.98 -7.12
C SER A 84 6.19 -30.01 -7.97
N GLU A 85 6.23 -30.23 -9.28
CA GLU A 85 5.42 -29.58 -10.31
C GLU A 85 3.91 -29.66 -10.03
N LYS A 86 3.46 -30.70 -9.33
CA LYS A 86 2.04 -30.89 -8.95
C LYS A 86 1.54 -29.90 -7.90
N GLN A 87 2.44 -29.17 -7.24
CA GLN A 87 2.09 -28.13 -6.27
C GLN A 87 1.73 -26.80 -6.94
N LEU A 88 1.94 -26.67 -8.25
CA LEU A 88 1.70 -25.45 -9.00
C LEU A 88 0.25 -25.39 -9.48
N ALA A 89 -0.39 -24.26 -9.21
CA ALA A 89 -1.71 -23.89 -9.70
C ALA A 89 -1.63 -22.67 -10.62
N PRO A 90 -2.64 -22.47 -11.51
CA PRO A 90 -2.72 -21.26 -12.31
C PRO A 90 -2.76 -20.01 -11.41
N TYR A 91 -1.98 -19.01 -11.78
CA TYR A 91 -1.77 -17.72 -11.10
C TYR A 91 -1.02 -17.78 -9.75
N ASP A 92 -0.38 -18.90 -9.43
CA ASP A 92 0.52 -18.96 -8.27
C ASP A 92 1.63 -17.90 -8.38
N GLN A 93 1.89 -17.22 -7.26
CA GLN A 93 3.02 -16.31 -7.12
C GLN A 93 4.26 -17.06 -6.63
N LEU A 94 5.30 -17.04 -7.44
CA LEU A 94 6.60 -17.65 -7.17
C LEU A 94 7.63 -16.59 -6.77
N TYR A 95 8.51 -16.94 -5.82
CA TYR A 95 9.71 -16.21 -5.47
C TYR A 95 10.94 -17.04 -5.81
N VAL A 96 11.82 -16.48 -6.63
CA VAL A 96 12.97 -17.17 -7.19
C VAL A 96 14.22 -16.68 -6.50
N PHE A 97 14.85 -17.54 -5.71
CA PHE A 97 16.07 -17.21 -4.98
C PHE A 97 17.29 -17.46 -5.86
N ARG A 98 18.15 -16.45 -6.02
CA ARG A 98 19.44 -16.61 -6.72
C ARG A 98 20.44 -17.39 -5.85
N LYS A 99 21.25 -18.26 -6.46
CA LYS A 99 22.27 -19.08 -5.79
C LYS A 99 23.32 -18.25 -5.05
N ASN A 100 23.86 -17.24 -5.72
CA ASN A 100 24.94 -16.38 -5.23
C ASN A 100 24.49 -14.92 -5.13
N ALA A 101 23.34 -14.68 -4.48
CA ALA A 101 22.83 -13.34 -4.26
C ALA A 101 23.79 -12.52 -3.38
N THR A 102 24.26 -11.39 -3.89
CA THR A 102 25.03 -10.43 -3.10
C THR A 102 24.08 -9.39 -2.48
N ARG A 103 24.56 -8.65 -1.46
CA ARG A 103 23.80 -7.53 -0.88
C ARG A 103 23.35 -6.49 -1.92
N ALA A 104 24.06 -6.35 -3.04
CA ALA A 104 23.72 -5.41 -4.10
C ALA A 104 22.61 -5.92 -5.04
N ASP A 105 22.29 -7.22 -4.98
CA ASP A 105 21.21 -7.82 -5.77
C ASP A 105 19.88 -7.72 -5.04
N ILE A 106 19.89 -7.80 -3.71
CA ILE A 106 18.71 -7.83 -2.85
C ILE A 106 18.07 -6.44 -2.78
N SER A 107 16.80 -6.34 -3.15
CA SER A 107 16.05 -5.09 -3.04
C SER A 107 15.76 -4.73 -1.59
N THR A 108 15.80 -3.43 -1.27
CA THR A 108 15.35 -2.89 0.01
C THR A 108 13.83 -2.74 0.09
N GLU A 109 13.13 -2.84 -1.04
CA GLU A 109 11.66 -2.74 -1.11
C GLU A 109 11.03 -4.00 -0.50
N ARG A 110 9.92 -3.85 0.25
CA ARG A 110 9.21 -5.00 0.83
C ARG A 110 8.09 -5.53 -0.06
N GLU A 111 7.43 -4.65 -0.80
CA GLU A 111 6.28 -4.98 -1.62
C GLU A 111 6.70 -5.49 -3.01
N LEU A 112 5.96 -6.46 -3.55
CA LEU A 112 6.17 -6.95 -4.91
C LEU A 112 5.50 -5.97 -5.90
N PRO A 113 6.17 -5.57 -6.99
CA PRO A 113 5.52 -4.77 -8.03
C PRO A 113 4.45 -5.58 -8.76
N GLU A 114 3.54 -4.88 -9.47
CA GLU A 114 2.53 -5.52 -10.32
C GLU A 114 3.21 -6.43 -11.37
N PRO A 115 2.70 -7.66 -11.60
CA PRO A 115 3.24 -8.55 -12.61
C PRO A 115 3.17 -7.93 -14.01
N ARG A 116 4.29 -7.96 -14.74
CA ARG A 116 4.36 -7.51 -16.14
C ARG A 116 4.78 -8.63 -17.08
N SER A 117 4.44 -8.52 -18.37
CA SER A 117 5.00 -9.42 -19.37
C SER A 117 6.50 -9.15 -19.57
N SER A 118 7.29 -10.22 -19.73
CA SER A 118 8.70 -10.13 -20.09
C SER A 118 8.89 -10.42 -21.58
N ILE A 119 9.79 -9.68 -22.24
CA ILE A 119 10.23 -9.97 -23.62
C ILE A 119 11.15 -11.19 -23.70
N HIS A 120 11.70 -11.64 -22.56
CA HIS A 120 12.66 -12.75 -22.46
C HIS A 120 11.99 -14.10 -22.23
N PHE A 121 10.65 -14.12 -22.13
CA PHE A 121 9.93 -15.38 -22.02
C PHE A 121 10.03 -16.14 -23.34
N PRO A 122 10.52 -17.39 -23.36
CA PRO A 122 10.66 -18.16 -24.58
C PRO A 122 9.27 -18.43 -25.16
N GLN A 123 8.95 -17.77 -26.28
CA GLN A 123 7.72 -18.03 -27.01
C GLN A 123 7.89 -19.34 -27.76
N THR A 124 7.32 -20.42 -27.23
CA THR A 124 7.13 -21.65 -27.99
C THR A 124 6.13 -21.37 -29.12
N ASP A 125 6.63 -21.36 -30.36
CA ASP A 125 5.89 -21.40 -31.62
C ASP A 125 4.61 -20.53 -31.76
N GLY A 126 4.82 -19.22 -31.91
CA GLY A 126 4.14 -18.38 -32.92
C GLY A 126 2.62 -18.18 -32.89
N ARG A 127 1.85 -18.79 -31.97
CA ARG A 127 0.38 -18.74 -31.99
C ARG A 127 -0.28 -17.85 -30.94
N LEU A 128 0.44 -17.39 -29.91
CA LEU A 128 -0.16 -16.66 -28.77
C LEU A 128 0.09 -15.14 -28.76
N ASN A 129 0.78 -14.58 -29.75
CA ASN A 129 1.17 -13.15 -29.76
C ASN A 129 0.02 -12.14 -29.97
N GLY A 130 -1.22 -12.59 -30.19
CA GLY A 130 -2.35 -11.72 -30.55
C GLY A 130 -3.21 -11.18 -29.40
N LEU A 131 -3.04 -11.66 -28.16
CA LEU A 131 -4.03 -11.40 -27.09
C LEU A 131 -3.56 -10.50 -25.93
N TYR A 132 -2.27 -10.15 -25.85
CA TYR A 132 -1.74 -9.41 -24.69
C TYR A 132 -0.86 -8.19 -25.04
N THR A 133 -0.79 -7.80 -26.32
CA THR A 133 0.08 -6.70 -26.79
C THR A 133 -0.73 -5.53 -27.35
N SER A 134 -1.63 -4.95 -26.55
CA SER A 134 -2.20 -3.63 -26.86
C SER A 134 -2.17 -2.73 -25.63
N ASN A 135 -1.12 -1.89 -25.51
CA ASN A 135 -1.18 -0.49 -25.02
C ASN A 135 0.15 0.14 -24.54
N ALA A 136 1.31 -0.53 -24.62
CA ALA A 136 2.54 0.02 -24.03
C ALA A 136 3.51 0.79 -24.97
N ASN A 137 3.28 0.87 -26.29
CA ASN A 137 4.24 1.50 -27.22
C ASN A 137 3.60 2.50 -28.19
N ARG A 138 3.41 3.76 -27.76
CA ARG A 138 3.23 4.90 -28.67
C ARG A 138 3.70 6.21 -28.01
N ARG A 139 5.03 6.38 -27.86
CA ARG A 139 5.62 7.71 -27.62
C ARG A 139 7.12 7.77 -27.91
N ALA A 140 7.47 7.76 -29.20
CA ALA A 140 8.66 8.42 -29.72
C ALA A 140 8.61 8.40 -31.27
N SER A 141 9.14 9.45 -31.88
CA SER A 141 9.35 9.65 -33.33
C SER A 141 8.23 10.38 -34.08
N THR A 142 8.27 11.70 -33.92
CA THR A 142 7.84 12.70 -34.90
C THR A 142 8.75 12.68 -36.14
N ALA A 143 8.22 12.39 -37.33
CA ALA A 143 8.77 12.82 -38.61
C ALA A 143 7.71 12.67 -39.73
N THR A 144 7.22 13.83 -40.19
CA THR A 144 6.94 14.21 -41.58
C THR A 144 6.01 13.38 -42.51
N VAL A 145 4.86 14.01 -42.80
CA VAL A 145 4.38 14.42 -44.15
C VAL A 145 3.87 13.33 -45.11
N SER A 146 2.53 13.26 -45.26
CA SER A 146 1.78 13.47 -46.54
C SER A 146 0.48 12.68 -46.67
N HIS A 147 -0.61 13.41 -46.96
CA HIS A 147 -1.73 13.12 -47.88
C HIS A 147 -2.57 11.84 -47.70
N LEU A 148 -3.89 11.76 -47.89
CA LEU A 148 -5.02 12.65 -48.19
C LEU A 148 -6.28 11.73 -48.09
N THR A 149 -7.44 12.30 -47.73
CA THR A 149 -8.83 11.90 -48.12
C THR A 149 -9.34 10.50 -47.70
N SER A 150 -10.54 10.26 -47.17
CA SER A 150 -11.84 10.95 -47.24
C SER A 150 -12.81 10.35 -46.18
N SER A 151 -13.62 11.22 -45.58
CA SER A 151 -14.71 10.99 -44.61
C SER A 151 -16.06 10.67 -45.32
N PRO A 152 -17.27 10.87 -44.73
CA PRO A 152 -17.97 10.31 -43.53
C PRO A 152 -19.46 9.93 -43.82
N HIS A 153 -20.32 9.91 -42.76
CA HIS A 153 -21.81 10.13 -42.67
C HIS A 153 -22.59 8.94 -42.02
N THR A 154 -22.96 8.95 -40.71
CA THR A 154 -24.19 9.47 -40.00
C THR A 154 -25.48 8.61 -40.19
N PRO A 155 -26.62 8.73 -39.45
CA PRO A 155 -26.97 9.45 -38.19
C PRO A 155 -28.00 8.76 -37.19
N THR A 156 -28.15 9.36 -35.99
CA THR A 156 -29.40 9.81 -35.26
C THR A 156 -30.58 8.89 -34.85
N THR A 157 -30.96 8.98 -33.55
CA THR A 157 -32.34 9.09 -32.97
C THR A 157 -32.23 9.78 -31.58
N GLN A 158 -32.50 11.09 -31.37
CA GLN A 158 -33.76 11.81 -31.05
C GLN A 158 -34.63 11.21 -29.92
N GLN A 159 -35.34 11.92 -29.02
CA GLN A 159 -35.44 13.31 -28.53
C GLN A 159 -36.61 13.34 -27.48
N GLN A 160 -36.70 14.41 -26.66
CA GLN A 160 -37.89 14.96 -25.95
C GLN A 160 -38.13 14.49 -24.49
N THR A 161 -38.45 15.31 -23.46
CA THR A 161 -38.83 16.75 -23.34
C THR A 161 -38.91 17.19 -21.86
N ALA A 162 -38.54 18.46 -21.56
CA ALA A 162 -39.15 19.49 -20.66
C ALA A 162 -39.63 19.14 -19.22
N SER A 163 -39.59 19.97 -18.16
CA SER A 163 -39.19 21.37 -17.88
C SER A 163 -39.38 21.68 -16.37
N SER A 164 -38.90 22.83 -15.88
CA SER A 164 -39.26 23.54 -14.63
C SER A 164 -38.66 23.01 -13.30
N SER A 165 -38.22 23.77 -12.29
CA SER A 165 -37.99 25.21 -12.07
C SER A 165 -37.48 25.39 -10.62
N ARG A 166 -36.46 26.24 -10.42
CA ARG A 166 -36.18 27.12 -9.25
C ARG A 166 -35.61 26.60 -7.91
N ARG A 167 -34.65 27.44 -7.45
CA ARG A 167 -34.09 27.69 -6.09
C ARG A 167 -33.06 26.64 -5.63
N GLY A 168 -31.77 26.97 -5.59
CA GLY A 168 -31.11 27.81 -4.56
C GLY A 168 -30.46 26.87 -3.53
N GLY A 169 -29.25 27.03 -3.01
CA GLY A 169 -28.13 27.92 -3.30
C GLY A 169 -26.84 27.23 -2.80
N GLU A 170 -25.76 28.00 -2.86
CA GLU A 170 -24.49 27.87 -2.11
C GLU A 170 -23.68 26.56 -2.29
N SER A 171 -22.63 26.58 -3.13
CA SER A 171 -21.31 27.16 -2.83
C SER A 171 -20.48 26.33 -1.85
N ARG A 172 -19.69 25.40 -2.39
CA ARG A 172 -18.24 25.26 -2.14
C ARG A 172 -17.65 24.18 -3.05
N ARG A 173 -17.12 24.62 -4.19
CA ARG A 173 -16.10 23.88 -4.94
C ARG A 173 -14.80 23.98 -4.16
N TYR A 174 -14.31 22.87 -3.64
CA TYR A 174 -12.89 22.71 -3.34
C TYR A 174 -12.19 22.15 -4.57
N SER A 175 -11.58 23.06 -5.33
CA SER A 175 -10.49 22.79 -6.25
C SER A 175 -9.18 23.03 -5.50
N LEU A 176 -8.43 21.97 -5.24
CA LEU A 176 -7.00 21.99 -4.86
C LEU A 176 -6.35 20.97 -5.81
N SER A 177 -5.70 21.41 -6.91
CA SER A 177 -4.27 21.79 -6.95
C SER A 177 -3.44 20.68 -6.29
N ARG A 178 -2.90 19.68 -6.98
CA ARG A 178 -1.87 19.70 -8.04
C ARG A 178 -0.61 20.51 -7.68
N GLU A 179 0.05 20.10 -6.60
CA GLU A 179 1.49 20.16 -6.38
C GLU A 179 1.88 18.70 -6.06
N ARG A 180 2.67 17.91 -6.80
CA ARG A 180 3.90 18.11 -7.55
C ARG A 180 5.05 18.69 -6.74
N GLU A 181 5.28 18.12 -5.57
CA GLU A 181 6.52 18.31 -4.83
C GLU A 181 7.40 17.05 -4.96
N LYS A 182 8.46 17.21 -5.75
CA LYS A 182 9.59 16.30 -5.86
C LYS A 182 10.54 16.63 -4.70
N SER A 183 10.39 15.97 -3.56
CA SER A 183 11.41 15.97 -2.50
C SER A 183 12.35 14.79 -2.73
N ARG A 184 13.26 14.98 -3.68
CA ARG A 184 14.43 14.14 -3.92
C ARG A 184 15.43 14.45 -2.81
N VAL A 185 15.30 13.78 -1.66
CA VAL A 185 16.35 13.79 -0.63
C VAL A 185 17.39 12.75 -1.04
N THR A 186 18.36 13.19 -1.82
CA THR A 186 19.65 12.51 -1.99
C THR A 186 20.46 12.69 -0.71
N SER A 187 20.36 11.74 0.21
CA SER A 187 21.34 11.55 1.28
C SER A 187 22.60 10.94 0.66
N SER A 188 23.43 11.83 0.10
CA SER A 188 24.81 11.57 -0.31
C SER A 188 25.64 11.29 0.95
N SER A 189 25.73 10.01 1.34
CA SER A 189 26.73 9.55 2.31
C SER A 189 28.01 9.22 1.55
N CYS A 190 28.98 10.10 1.74
CA CYS A 190 30.29 10.10 1.10
C CYS A 190 31.14 8.99 1.73
N VAL A 191 31.23 7.83 1.07
CA VAL A 191 32.23 6.81 1.39
C VAL A 191 33.46 7.07 0.51
N PRO A 192 34.69 7.07 1.06
CA PRO A 192 35.88 7.42 0.30
C PRO A 192 36.12 6.42 -0.84
N GLU A 193 36.07 6.98 -2.04
CA GLU A 193 36.61 6.59 -3.33
C GLU A 193 37.85 5.68 -3.24
N CYS A 194 37.65 4.38 -3.47
CA CYS A 194 38.72 3.44 -3.78
C CYS A 194 38.81 3.31 -5.31
N ILE A 195 39.74 4.07 -5.87
CA ILE A 195 40.17 4.10 -7.26
C ILE A 195 40.54 2.68 -7.72
N GLY A 196 39.73 2.11 -8.61
CA GLY A 196 40.01 0.89 -9.36
C GLY A 196 40.18 1.21 -10.84
N GLY A 197 41.36 1.75 -11.19
CA GLY A 197 41.78 1.92 -12.58
C GLY A 197 42.35 0.61 -13.13
N ASN A 198 41.75 0.11 -14.21
CA ASN A 198 42.29 -0.95 -15.05
C ASN A 198 43.60 -0.49 -15.72
N GLY A 199 44.69 -1.25 -15.54
CA GLY A 199 45.88 -1.09 -16.38
C GLY A 199 47.15 -1.66 -15.77
N SER A 200 47.57 -2.82 -16.29
CA SER A 200 48.93 -3.39 -16.23
C SER A 200 49.37 -4.07 -14.92
N PRO A 201 49.93 -5.30 -14.97
CA PRO A 201 50.51 -5.97 -13.81
C PRO A 201 51.89 -5.38 -13.53
N GLN A 202 51.96 -4.35 -12.68
CA GLN A 202 53.21 -3.89 -12.09
C GLN A 202 53.19 -4.16 -10.59
N GLY A 203 54.30 -4.70 -10.08
CA GLY A 203 54.43 -5.28 -8.74
C GLY A 203 53.76 -4.46 -7.64
N PHE A 204 52.84 -5.10 -6.92
CA PHE A 204 52.20 -4.54 -5.74
C PHE A 204 53.25 -4.36 -4.65
N ASP A 205 53.70 -3.12 -4.48
CA ASP A 205 54.55 -2.72 -3.37
C ASP A 205 53.69 -2.66 -2.10
N ILE A 206 53.58 -3.81 -1.41
CA ILE A 206 52.77 -3.98 -0.18
C ILE A 206 53.16 -2.93 0.86
N ASN A 207 54.44 -2.52 0.88
CA ASN A 207 54.98 -1.52 1.79
C ASN A 207 54.38 -0.12 1.53
N ALA A 208 54.25 0.28 0.26
CA ALA A 208 53.64 1.57 -0.09
C ALA A 208 52.17 1.67 0.32
N ARG A 209 51.45 0.53 0.39
CA ARG A 209 50.06 0.50 0.89
C ARG A 209 50.00 0.59 2.41
N ALA A 210 50.89 -0.10 3.12
CA ALA A 210 50.98 -0.02 4.58
C ALA A 210 51.30 1.41 5.04
N ASP A 211 52.26 2.07 4.39
CA ASP A 211 52.65 3.45 4.71
C ASP A 211 51.51 4.45 4.49
N LYS A 212 50.69 4.26 3.45
CA LYS A 212 49.49 5.10 3.21
C LYS A 212 48.45 4.95 4.31
N VAL A 213 48.24 3.73 4.83
CA VAL A 213 47.29 3.48 5.93
C VAL A 213 47.79 4.10 7.22
N VAL A 214 49.07 3.92 7.55
CA VAL A 214 49.69 4.52 8.74
C VAL A 214 49.61 6.04 8.65
N ARG A 215 49.97 6.64 7.51
CA ARG A 215 49.87 8.09 7.30
C ARG A 215 48.47 8.62 7.61
N LYS A 216 47.45 7.96 7.09
CA LYS A 216 46.04 8.32 7.33
C LYS A 216 45.66 8.20 8.82
N HIS A 217 46.16 7.19 9.53
CA HIS A 217 45.92 7.03 10.97
C HIS A 217 46.56 8.20 11.75
N VAL A 218 47.80 8.54 11.44
CA VAL A 218 48.54 9.63 12.10
C VAL A 218 47.86 10.97 11.85
N GLU A 219 47.51 11.29 10.60
CA GLU A 219 46.83 12.54 10.25
C GLU A 219 45.46 12.66 10.94
N ALA A 220 44.69 11.56 10.98
CA ALA A 220 43.41 11.55 11.67
C ALA A 220 43.56 11.81 13.17
N VAL A 221 44.52 11.17 13.84
CA VAL A 221 44.76 11.38 15.28
C VAL A 221 45.31 12.79 15.56
N TYR A 222 46.22 13.29 14.72
CA TYR A 222 46.73 14.65 14.82
C TYR A 222 45.60 15.68 14.73
N SER A 223 44.64 15.47 13.82
CA SER A 223 43.50 16.37 13.62
C SER A 223 42.56 16.47 14.83
N ILE A 224 42.61 15.50 15.75
CA ILE A 224 41.87 15.55 17.02
C ILE A 224 42.43 16.67 17.91
N GLY A 225 43.76 16.77 18.00
CA GLY A 225 44.44 17.79 18.79
C GLY A 225 44.43 19.16 18.10
N ASP A 226 44.61 19.18 16.77
CA ASP A 226 44.63 20.41 15.98
C ASP A 226 43.24 20.78 15.46
N ALA A 227 42.24 20.78 16.35
CA ALA A 227 40.86 21.10 15.99
C ALA A 227 40.72 22.52 15.39
N CYS A 228 41.61 23.44 15.76
CA CYS A 228 41.65 24.82 15.26
C CYS A 228 42.47 24.97 13.96
N LYS A 229 43.09 23.91 13.43
CA LYS A 229 43.95 23.93 12.23
C LYS A 229 45.09 24.96 12.31
N LYS A 230 45.71 25.09 13.49
CA LYS A 230 46.88 25.94 13.73
C LYS A 230 48.12 25.42 13.02
N GLY A 231 48.17 24.13 12.71
CA GLY A 231 49.34 23.47 12.11
C GLY A 231 50.39 23.02 13.12
N TYR A 232 50.10 23.14 14.43
CA TYR A 232 50.91 22.62 15.53
C TYR A 232 50.03 22.30 16.74
N LEU A 233 50.53 21.43 17.62
CA LEU A 233 49.89 21.06 18.88
C LEU A 233 50.66 21.67 20.06
N THR A 234 49.96 22.36 20.94
CA THR A 234 50.40 22.69 22.30
C THR A 234 50.39 21.44 23.20
N ALA A 235 51.07 21.48 24.34
CA ALA A 235 51.05 20.37 25.32
C ALA A 235 49.62 19.99 25.73
N ARG A 236 48.74 21.01 25.90
CA ARG A 236 47.33 20.82 26.23
C ARG A 236 46.54 20.14 25.10
N GLU A 237 46.79 20.50 23.85
CA GLU A 237 46.14 19.88 22.68
C GLU A 237 46.61 18.44 22.48
N PHE A 238 47.92 18.19 22.63
CA PHE A 238 48.50 16.84 22.59
C PHE A 238 47.91 15.93 23.68
N GLN A 239 47.80 16.43 24.92
CA GLN A 239 47.07 15.73 25.97
C GLN A 239 45.58 15.53 25.62
N GLY A 240 44.98 16.53 24.99
CA GLY A 240 43.59 16.49 24.52
C GLY A 240 43.30 15.33 23.58
N ILE A 241 44.26 14.90 22.76
CA ILE A 241 44.16 13.72 21.90
C ILE A 241 43.86 12.47 22.73
N PHE A 242 44.68 12.19 23.74
CA PHE A 242 44.52 10.97 24.55
C PHE A 242 43.24 10.98 25.36
N ARG A 243 42.86 12.13 25.93
CA ARG A 243 41.59 12.29 26.65
C ARG A 243 40.39 12.03 25.73
N SER A 244 40.41 12.58 24.51
CA SER A 244 39.35 12.37 23.53
C SER A 244 39.28 10.91 23.08
N CYS A 245 40.42 10.21 23.02
CA CYS A 245 40.48 8.79 22.72
C CYS A 245 40.29 7.87 23.95
N HIS A 246 39.91 8.41 25.11
CA HIS A 246 39.77 7.69 26.38
C HIS A 246 41.03 6.89 26.79
N ILE A 247 42.22 7.35 26.40
CA ILE A 247 43.50 6.73 26.75
C ILE A 247 44.05 7.44 28.00
N ASP A 248 44.11 6.70 29.10
CA ASP A 248 44.58 7.23 30.37
C ASP A 248 46.11 7.08 30.48
N PHE A 249 46.80 8.19 30.36
CA PHE A 249 48.23 8.30 30.70
C PHE A 249 48.40 9.25 31.89
N PRO A 250 49.39 9.00 32.78
CA PRO A 250 49.80 9.97 33.78
C PRO A 250 50.16 11.31 33.14
N PHE A 251 49.79 12.43 33.77
CA PHE A 251 50.06 13.77 33.25
C PHE A 251 51.54 13.97 32.94
N ASP A 252 52.40 13.59 33.88
CA ASP A 252 53.85 13.76 33.80
C ASP A 252 54.45 12.98 32.62
N ALA A 253 53.97 11.76 32.37
CA ALA A 253 54.43 10.94 31.24
C ALA A 253 54.08 11.57 29.88
N ILE A 254 52.89 12.20 29.75
CA ILE A 254 52.50 12.89 28.52
C ILE A 254 53.35 14.14 28.32
N ASP A 255 53.62 14.91 29.38
CA ASP A 255 54.45 16.10 29.32
C ASP A 255 55.90 15.76 28.95
N ASP A 256 56.45 14.68 29.53
CA ASP A 256 57.78 14.16 29.18
C ASP A 256 57.85 13.74 27.70
N ILE A 257 56.88 12.96 27.22
CA ILE A 257 56.79 12.58 25.80
C ILE A 257 56.69 13.85 24.92
N TYR A 258 55.85 14.81 25.29
CA TYR A 258 55.68 16.05 24.54
C TYR A 258 57.00 16.82 24.44
N ARG A 259 57.75 16.95 25.54
CA ARG A 259 59.06 17.62 25.56
C ARG A 259 60.11 16.93 24.69
N VAL A 260 60.03 15.61 24.49
CA VAL A 260 60.98 14.89 23.63
C VAL A 260 60.75 15.22 22.15
N PHE A 261 59.50 15.31 21.70
CA PHE A 261 59.17 15.48 20.28
C PHE A 261 58.84 16.94 19.88
N ALA A 262 58.45 17.81 20.80
CA ALA A 262 58.11 19.20 20.47
C ALA A 262 59.37 20.06 20.27
N ASP A 263 59.39 20.83 19.18
CA ASP A 263 60.45 21.81 18.90
C ASP A 263 60.16 23.11 19.67
N ASP A 264 61.22 23.83 20.05
CA ASP A 264 61.11 25.16 20.65
C ASP A 264 60.82 26.18 19.53
N ARG A 265 59.66 26.86 19.60
CA ARG A 265 59.24 27.88 18.63
C ARG A 265 58.80 29.13 19.39
N ASP A 266 59.54 30.23 19.22
CA ASP A 266 59.21 31.53 19.80
C ASP A 266 59.07 31.52 21.34
N GLY A 267 59.79 30.60 22.01
CA GLY A 267 59.78 30.43 23.46
C GLY A 267 58.72 29.48 24.00
N ASP A 268 57.82 28.99 23.13
CA ASP A 268 56.86 27.94 23.44
C ASP A 268 57.19 26.66 22.67
N ARG A 269 57.14 25.52 23.36
CA ARG A 269 57.25 24.22 22.68
C ARG A 269 56.00 23.99 21.85
N ALA A 270 56.21 23.61 20.58
CA ALA A 270 55.15 23.32 19.63
C ALA A 270 55.45 22.02 18.87
N MET A 271 54.50 21.08 18.89
CA MET A 271 54.63 19.82 18.15
C MET A 271 53.97 19.97 16.79
N THR A 272 54.79 20.14 15.75
CA THR A 272 54.30 20.16 14.36
C THR A 272 53.86 18.76 13.91
N ILE A 273 53.13 18.67 12.80
CA ILE A 273 52.73 17.36 12.25
C ILE A 273 53.93 16.46 11.92
N ARG A 274 55.07 17.04 11.50
CA ARG A 274 56.31 16.29 11.25
C ARG A 274 56.81 15.61 12.52
N ASN A 275 56.84 16.35 13.62
CA ASN A 275 57.28 15.82 14.91
C ASN A 275 56.28 14.79 15.46
N PHE A 276 54.99 14.98 15.18
CA PHE A 276 53.97 13.99 15.51
C PHE A 276 54.13 12.68 14.70
N TYR A 277 54.65 12.72 13.47
CA TYR A 277 55.03 11.51 12.74
C TYR A 277 56.19 10.76 13.41
N GLU A 278 57.18 11.48 13.94
CA GLU A 278 58.29 10.86 14.69
C GLU A 278 57.77 10.21 15.98
N PHE A 279 56.90 10.90 16.72
CA PHE A 279 56.17 10.32 17.84
C PHE A 279 55.40 9.07 17.44
N ALA A 280 54.63 9.13 16.35
CA ALA A 280 53.84 8.01 15.88
C ALA A 280 54.68 6.81 15.43
N HIS A 281 55.91 7.06 14.94
CA HIS A 281 56.86 6.01 14.61
C HIS A 281 57.35 5.29 15.87
N SER A 282 57.71 6.04 16.92
CA SER A 282 58.14 5.47 18.20
C SER A 282 56.99 4.80 18.99
N PHE A 283 55.77 5.33 18.89
CA PHE A 283 54.59 4.89 19.67
C PHE A 283 53.46 4.39 18.77
N ASN A 284 53.80 3.54 17.80
CA ASN A 284 52.87 3.04 16.78
C ASN A 284 51.59 2.43 17.35
N GLN A 285 51.71 1.61 18.41
CA GLN A 285 50.56 0.97 19.05
C GLN A 285 49.61 2.00 19.67
N THR A 286 50.15 3.03 20.32
CA THR A 286 49.36 4.11 20.93
C THR A 286 48.54 4.85 19.87
N VAL A 287 49.17 5.23 18.75
CA VAL A 287 48.48 5.93 17.65
C VAL A 287 47.42 5.05 16.99
N ASN A 288 47.70 3.76 16.79
CA ASN A 288 46.72 2.82 16.26
C ASN A 288 45.50 2.66 17.19
N ILE A 289 45.72 2.56 18.50
CA ILE A 289 44.63 2.49 19.49
C ILE A 289 43.83 3.80 19.50
N ALA A 290 44.51 4.95 19.47
CA ALA A 290 43.87 6.26 19.42
C ALA A 290 42.99 6.40 18.17
N TYR A 291 43.52 6.04 17.00
CA TYR A 291 42.79 6.05 15.73
C TYR A 291 41.57 5.11 15.77
N ALA A 292 41.74 3.88 16.26
CA ALA A 292 40.67 2.91 16.34
C ALA A 292 39.53 3.39 17.26
N ARG A 293 39.87 3.95 18.42
CA ARG A 293 38.87 4.49 19.37
C ARG A 293 38.15 5.71 18.82
N PHE A 294 38.88 6.67 18.27
CA PHE A 294 38.30 7.84 17.61
C PHE A 294 37.39 7.45 16.43
N SER A 295 37.83 6.53 15.57
CA SER A 295 37.01 6.05 14.45
C SER A 295 35.77 5.30 14.92
N ASN A 296 35.85 4.56 16.03
CA ASN A 296 34.70 3.87 16.61
C ASN A 296 33.70 4.85 17.21
N GLU A 297 34.16 5.86 17.95
CA GLU A 297 33.30 6.90 18.51
C GLU A 297 32.57 7.68 17.41
N ARG A 298 33.29 8.10 16.35
CA ARG A 298 32.67 8.78 15.21
C ARG A 298 31.63 7.90 14.52
N ARG A 299 31.90 6.60 14.36
CA ARG A 299 30.94 5.64 13.80
C ARG A 299 29.73 5.46 14.71
N GLN A 300 29.94 5.41 16.03
CA GLN A 300 28.86 5.34 17.01
C GLN A 300 27.95 6.57 16.93
N GLN A 301 28.51 7.78 16.85
CA GLN A 301 27.75 9.02 16.69
C GLN A 301 26.89 9.01 15.41
N VAL A 302 27.42 8.49 14.29
CA VAL A 302 26.66 8.34 13.04
C VAL A 302 25.50 7.35 13.22
N VAL A 303 25.76 6.19 13.84
CA VAL A 303 24.72 5.18 14.12
C VAL A 303 23.63 5.74 15.03
N GLU A 304 24.00 6.44 16.10
CA GLU A 304 23.04 7.07 17.02
C GLU A 304 22.24 8.21 16.34
N GLN A 305 22.83 8.94 15.41
CA GLN A 305 22.13 9.95 14.61
C GLN A 305 21.15 9.30 13.63
N GLU A 306 21.57 8.25 12.92
CA GLU A 306 20.72 7.48 12.00
C GLU A 306 19.56 6.81 12.75
N GLN A 307 19.81 6.26 13.94
CA GLN A 307 18.79 5.66 14.79
C GLN A 307 17.74 6.70 15.21
N ARG A 308 18.16 7.87 15.70
CA ARG A 308 17.22 8.96 16.04
C ARG A 308 16.41 9.43 14.83
N GLY A 309 17.04 9.50 13.66
CA GLY A 309 16.35 9.82 12.40
C GLY A 309 15.32 8.77 12.01
N ALA A 310 15.64 7.49 12.16
CA ALA A 310 14.74 6.37 11.87
C ALA A 310 13.56 6.31 12.86
N GLU A 311 13.80 6.56 14.15
CA GLU A 311 12.76 6.63 15.18
C GLU A 311 11.77 7.78 14.89
N SER A 312 12.28 8.99 14.59
CA SER A 312 11.43 10.12 14.22
C SER A 312 10.62 9.87 12.94
N ALA A 313 11.23 9.23 11.93
CA ALA A 313 10.52 8.85 10.70
C ALA A 313 9.43 7.79 10.97
N LEU A 314 9.68 6.84 11.86
CA LEU A 314 8.71 5.83 12.26
C LEU A 314 7.52 6.44 13.00
N GLU A 315 7.76 7.39 13.91
CA GLU A 315 6.69 8.13 14.61
C GLU A 315 5.80 8.92 13.64
N GLU A 316 6.40 9.60 12.66
CA GLU A 316 5.66 10.33 11.62
C GLU A 316 4.84 9.39 10.74
N LEU A 317 5.40 8.24 10.33
CA LEU A 317 4.66 7.22 9.58
C LEU A 317 3.51 6.62 10.40
N GLN A 318 3.70 6.39 11.71
CA GLN A 318 2.63 5.94 12.60
C GLN A 318 1.52 6.97 12.75
N LYS A 319 1.85 8.26 12.78
CA LYS A 319 0.88 9.36 12.79
C LYS A 319 0.08 9.39 11.48
N GLN A 320 0.74 9.26 10.33
CA GLN A 320 0.08 9.19 9.03
C GLN A 320 -0.84 7.98 8.91
N LYS A 321 -0.40 6.81 9.40
CA LYS A 321 -1.22 5.60 9.47
C LYS A 321 -2.52 5.86 10.26
N ARG A 322 -2.44 6.45 11.46
CA ARG A 322 -3.63 6.76 12.27
C ARG A 322 -4.61 7.70 11.56
N ILE A 323 -4.11 8.73 10.88
CA ILE A 323 -4.95 9.67 10.11
C ILE A 323 -5.67 8.94 8.96
N LEU A 324 -4.99 8.02 8.28
CA LEU A 324 -5.59 7.24 7.21
C LEU A 324 -6.62 6.22 7.73
N GLU A 325 -6.36 5.59 8.87
CA GLU A 325 -7.32 4.70 9.53
C GLU A 325 -8.59 5.45 9.96
N GLU A 326 -8.46 6.64 10.55
CA GLU A 326 -9.60 7.50 10.91
C GLU A 326 -10.46 7.87 9.69
N ARG A 327 -9.81 8.28 8.58
CA ARG A 327 -10.52 8.56 7.31
C ARG A 327 -11.21 7.34 6.73
N LEU A 328 -10.61 6.16 6.87
CA LEU A 328 -11.19 4.91 6.39
C LEU A 328 -12.44 4.55 7.21
N GLU A 329 -12.40 4.72 8.53
CA GLU A 329 -13.56 4.55 9.41
C GLU A 329 -14.69 5.54 9.08
N GLU A 330 -14.36 6.81 8.82
CA GLU A 330 -15.34 7.82 8.38
C GLU A 330 -16.00 7.43 7.06
N MET A 331 -15.23 6.97 6.08
CA MET A 331 -15.74 6.49 4.80
C MET A 331 -16.63 5.25 4.96
N GLN A 332 -16.25 4.31 5.82
CA GLN A 332 -17.08 3.13 6.12
C GLN A 332 -18.41 3.53 6.76
N LYS A 333 -18.41 4.46 7.73
CA LYS A 333 -19.64 5.02 8.32
C LYS A 333 -20.52 5.68 7.26
N GLN A 334 -19.95 6.40 6.29
CA GLN A 334 -20.70 6.97 5.18
C GLN A 334 -21.31 5.91 4.26
N ILE A 335 -20.57 4.84 3.95
CA ILE A 335 -21.07 3.72 3.13
C ILE A 335 -22.26 3.06 3.81
N VAL A 336 -22.17 2.75 5.11
CA VAL A 336 -23.28 2.14 5.87
C VAL A 336 -24.50 3.07 5.86
N LYS A 337 -24.30 4.37 6.11
CA LYS A 337 -25.38 5.37 6.08
C LYS A 337 -26.06 5.45 4.70
N GLU A 338 -25.31 5.40 3.61
CA GLU A 338 -25.86 5.40 2.25
C GLU A 338 -26.53 4.06 1.88
N GLN A 339 -26.02 2.94 2.39
CA GLN A 339 -26.68 1.63 2.24
C GLN A 339 -28.01 1.59 2.98
N GLU A 340 -28.09 2.07 4.22
CA GLU A 340 -29.34 2.20 4.97
C GLU A 340 -30.32 3.14 4.26
N ARG A 341 -29.83 4.28 3.75
CA ARG A 341 -30.66 5.21 2.96
C ARG A 341 -31.21 4.54 1.70
N ARG A 342 -30.37 3.80 0.97
CA ARG A 342 -30.78 3.04 -0.22
C ARG A 342 -31.80 1.96 0.13
N ALA A 343 -31.62 1.23 1.23
CA ALA A 343 -32.56 0.21 1.67
C ALA A 343 -33.93 0.83 2.04
N ARG A 344 -33.94 1.97 2.73
CA ARG A 344 -35.18 2.71 3.03
C ARG A 344 -35.91 3.13 1.76
N LEU A 345 -35.20 3.74 0.81
CA LEU A 345 -35.77 4.17 -0.47
C LEU A 345 -36.25 2.98 -1.32
N GLN A 346 -35.55 1.85 -1.27
CA GLN A 346 -35.96 0.63 -1.96
C GLN A 346 -37.26 0.07 -1.37
N ASN A 347 -37.37 0.01 -0.04
CA ASN A 347 -38.60 -0.41 0.63
C ASN A 347 -39.78 0.51 0.29
N GLU A 348 -39.58 1.83 0.32
CA GLU A 348 -40.60 2.81 -0.09
C GLU A 348 -41.00 2.64 -1.56
N ALA A 349 -40.04 2.40 -2.46
CA ALA A 349 -40.31 2.13 -3.87
C ALA A 349 -41.11 0.82 -4.07
N ASP A 350 -40.81 -0.21 -3.29
CA ASP A 350 -41.52 -1.49 -3.33
C ASP A 350 -42.94 -1.37 -2.75
N GLU A 351 -43.15 -0.64 -1.64
CA GLU A 351 -44.47 -0.29 -1.10
C GLU A 351 -45.31 0.47 -2.14
N LEU A 352 -44.71 1.47 -2.81
CA LEU A 352 -45.38 2.20 -3.89
C LEU A 352 -45.68 1.30 -5.09
N ARG A 353 -44.81 0.33 -5.41
CA ARG A 353 -45.08 -0.65 -6.48
C ARG A 353 -46.24 -1.56 -6.12
N MET A 354 -46.32 -2.04 -4.88
CA MET A 354 -47.43 -2.85 -4.39
C MET A 354 -48.75 -2.07 -4.41
N SER A 355 -48.76 -0.80 -4.02
CA SER A 355 -49.97 0.05 -4.10
C SER A 355 -50.51 0.28 -5.53
N ARG A 356 -49.65 0.10 -6.54
CA ARG A 356 -50.02 0.25 -7.96
C ARG A 356 -50.50 -1.06 -8.60
N ASP A 357 -50.29 -2.20 -7.94
CA ASP A 357 -50.66 -3.51 -8.46
C ASP A 357 -52.18 -3.55 -8.74
N PRO A 358 -52.59 -3.79 -10.00
CA PRO A 358 -54.01 -3.89 -10.36
C PRO A 358 -54.76 -4.95 -9.54
N SER A 359 -54.10 -6.08 -9.20
CA SER A 359 -54.73 -7.18 -8.49
C SER A 359 -55.14 -6.77 -7.05
N LEU A 360 -54.24 -6.08 -6.34
CA LEU A 360 -54.51 -5.54 -5.01
C LEU A 360 -55.59 -4.46 -5.05
N ARG A 361 -55.58 -3.59 -6.08
CA ARG A 361 -56.62 -2.57 -6.25
C ARG A 361 -57.99 -3.18 -6.55
N GLU A 362 -58.05 -4.25 -7.33
CA GLU A 362 -59.30 -4.99 -7.57
C GLU A 362 -59.80 -5.66 -6.28
N GLU A 363 -58.91 -6.21 -5.45
CA GLU A 363 -59.28 -6.78 -4.16
C GLU A 363 -59.78 -5.72 -3.17
N GLU A 364 -59.07 -4.59 -3.05
CA GLU A 364 -59.48 -3.42 -2.26
C GLU A 364 -60.84 -2.89 -2.74
N GLN A 365 -61.03 -2.76 -4.06
CA GLN A 365 -62.30 -2.34 -4.64
C GLN A 365 -63.44 -3.31 -4.32
N ARG A 366 -63.21 -4.63 -4.37
CA ARG A 366 -64.19 -5.65 -3.96
C ARG A 366 -64.53 -5.56 -2.47
N LEU A 367 -63.56 -5.23 -1.62
CA LEU A 367 -63.80 -5.00 -0.19
C LEU A 367 -64.68 -3.75 0.02
N LEU A 368 -64.37 -2.65 -0.66
CA LEU A 368 -65.19 -1.44 -0.62
C LEU A 368 -66.63 -1.69 -1.13
N GLU A 369 -66.80 -2.46 -2.21
CA GLU A 369 -68.12 -2.85 -2.73
C GLU A 369 -68.92 -3.70 -1.73
N LYS A 370 -68.25 -4.59 -1.00
CA LYS A 370 -68.86 -5.35 0.10
C LYS A 370 -69.28 -4.42 1.24
N GLU A 371 -68.43 -3.46 1.64
CA GLU A 371 -68.77 -2.49 2.69
C GLU A 371 -69.99 -1.65 2.31
N VAL A 372 -70.05 -1.15 1.07
CA VAL A 372 -71.21 -0.42 0.56
C VAL A 372 -72.47 -1.28 0.57
N SER A 373 -72.36 -2.56 0.17
CA SER A 373 -73.47 -3.51 0.19
C SER A 373 -73.97 -3.79 1.62
N VAL A 374 -73.06 -4.00 2.58
CA VAL A 374 -73.38 -4.16 4.00
C VAL A 374 -74.05 -2.90 4.56
N PHE A 375 -73.59 -1.71 4.18
CA PHE A 375 -74.20 -0.45 4.59
C PHE A 375 -75.63 -0.30 4.05
N GLN A 376 -75.87 -0.62 2.78
CA GLN A 376 -77.21 -0.63 2.19
C GLN A 376 -78.15 -1.63 2.89
N TYR A 377 -77.64 -2.83 3.19
CA TYR A 377 -78.39 -3.84 3.93
C TYR A 377 -78.75 -3.37 5.35
N ARG A 378 -77.80 -2.77 6.08
CA ARG A 378 -78.06 -2.14 7.39
C ARG A 378 -79.12 -1.05 7.31
N LYS A 379 -79.04 -0.18 6.30
CA LYS A 379 -80.05 0.87 6.07
C LYS A 379 -81.43 0.28 5.80
N LYS A 380 -81.50 -0.82 5.03
CA LYS A 380 -82.75 -1.53 4.74
C LYS A 380 -83.32 -2.18 6.01
N LEU A 381 -82.49 -2.85 6.80
CA LEU A 381 -82.88 -3.41 8.10
C LEU A 381 -83.44 -2.34 9.03
N LEU A 382 -82.75 -1.21 9.17
CA LEU A 382 -83.24 -0.07 9.97
C LEU A 382 -84.61 0.44 9.48
N GLN A 383 -84.83 0.48 8.16
CA GLN A 383 -86.11 0.88 7.59
C GLN A 383 -87.21 -0.16 7.90
N GLU A 384 -86.90 -1.45 7.76
CA GLU A 384 -87.81 -2.54 8.10
C GLU A 384 -88.17 -2.52 9.60
N GLU A 385 -87.19 -2.29 10.49
CA GLU A 385 -87.41 -2.11 11.93
C GLU A 385 -88.38 -0.96 12.22
N VAL A 386 -88.17 0.21 11.59
CA VAL A 386 -89.07 1.37 11.73
C VAL A 386 -90.48 1.06 11.23
N ASP A 387 -90.62 0.33 10.13
CA ASP A 387 -91.93 -0.02 9.59
C ASP A 387 -92.64 -1.10 10.43
N TYR A 388 -91.90 -2.05 11.00
CA TYR A 388 -92.41 -2.98 12.02
C TYR A 388 -92.88 -2.24 13.27
N GLU A 389 -92.12 -1.27 13.77
CA GLU A 389 -92.53 -0.44 14.91
C GLU A 389 -93.82 0.32 14.63
N LYS A 390 -93.99 0.89 13.43
CA LYS A 390 -95.24 1.54 13.02
C LYS A 390 -96.40 0.55 13.00
N LEU A 391 -96.19 -0.64 12.44
CA LEU A 391 -97.23 -1.67 12.32
C LEU A 391 -97.64 -2.22 13.68
N VAL A 392 -96.69 -2.38 14.61
CA VAL A 392 -96.94 -2.72 16.02
C VAL A 392 -97.67 -1.59 16.73
N ALA A 393 -97.28 -0.33 16.53
CA ALA A 393 -97.96 0.83 17.11
C ALA A 393 -99.40 0.98 16.58
N GLU A 394 -99.63 0.73 15.30
CA GLU A 394 -100.96 0.73 14.70
C GLU A 394 -101.81 -0.42 15.24
N ARG A 395 -101.25 -1.63 15.36
CA ARG A 395 -101.93 -2.76 16.00
C ARG A 395 -102.27 -2.44 17.45
N ARG A 396 -101.37 -1.82 18.21
CA ARG A 396 -101.64 -1.34 19.58
C ARG A 396 -102.75 -0.28 19.61
N ARG A 397 -102.78 0.67 18.67
CA ARG A 397 -103.86 1.66 18.55
C ARG A 397 -105.21 1.00 18.23
N ARG A 398 -105.24 0.05 17.29
CA ARG A 398 -106.45 -0.71 16.94
C ARG A 398 -106.92 -1.57 18.12
N SER A 399 -106.02 -2.28 18.78
CA SER A 399 -106.34 -3.06 19.98
C SER A 399 -106.79 -2.17 21.14
N ALA A 400 -106.21 -0.99 21.35
CA ALA A 400 -106.67 -0.04 22.37
C ALA A 400 -108.05 0.56 22.04
N ALA A 401 -108.33 0.82 20.75
CA ALA A 401 -109.66 1.28 20.32
C ALA A 401 -110.73 0.19 20.46
N VAL A 402 -110.39 -1.08 20.21
CA VAL A 402 -111.29 -2.23 20.37
C VAL A 402 -111.46 -2.60 21.85
N MET A 403 -110.40 -2.53 22.65
CA MET A 403 -110.42 -2.89 24.09
C MET A 403 -110.89 -1.74 25.00
N GLY A 404 -111.05 -0.53 24.47
CA GLY A 404 -111.69 0.59 25.17
C GLY A 404 -113.19 0.38 25.45
N HIS A 405 -113.78 -0.72 24.95
CA HIS A 405 -115.20 -1.02 25.12
C HIS A 405 -115.51 -2.38 25.72
N THR A 406 -114.60 -3.00 26.47
CA THR A 406 -115.00 -4.14 27.32
C THR A 406 -114.03 -4.39 28.46
N LYS A 407 -114.56 -4.15 29.67
CA LYS A 407 -114.03 -4.57 30.97
C LYS A 407 -113.92 -6.10 31.02
N MET A 408 -113.05 -6.56 31.93
CA MET A 408 -112.93 -7.91 32.51
C MET A 408 -111.97 -8.83 31.75
N LEU A 409 -111.08 -9.62 32.35
CA LEU A 409 -110.41 -9.74 33.67
C LEU A 409 -109.29 -10.79 33.39
N PRO A 410 -108.21 -10.85 34.18
CA PRO A 410 -106.97 -11.54 33.84
C PRO A 410 -107.04 -13.03 34.17
N GLN A 411 -106.45 -13.89 33.33
CA GLN A 411 -106.05 -15.22 33.76
C GLN A 411 -104.77 -15.68 33.05
N THR A 412 -103.69 -15.50 33.79
CA THR A 412 -102.54 -16.40 33.92
C THR A 412 -102.60 -17.71 33.13
N PHE A 413 -101.64 -17.95 32.23
CA PHE A 413 -101.03 -19.28 32.12
C PHE A 413 -99.58 -19.19 31.65
N LYS A 414 -98.77 -19.98 32.35
CA LYS A 414 -97.31 -19.94 32.49
C LYS A 414 -96.82 -21.31 32.00
N TYR A 415 -96.11 -21.37 30.88
CA TYR A 415 -95.25 -22.48 30.43
C TYR A 415 -94.31 -21.83 29.39
N GLY A 416 -92.99 -21.72 29.56
CA GLY A 416 -92.07 -22.58 30.28
C GLY A 416 -91.56 -23.65 29.32
N TYR A 417 -90.53 -23.32 28.55
CA TYR A 417 -89.54 -24.27 28.03
C TYR A 417 -88.22 -23.52 27.83
N ASP A 418 -87.34 -23.73 28.81
CA ASP A 418 -85.89 -23.64 28.72
C ASP A 418 -85.36 -24.61 27.65
N ILE A 419 -84.14 -24.34 27.15
CA ILE A 419 -82.96 -25.25 27.12
C ILE A 419 -82.04 -24.92 25.92
N HIS A 420 -80.79 -24.52 26.28
CA HIS A 420 -79.46 -24.83 25.72
C HIS A 420 -79.31 -24.89 24.18
N ASP A 421 -78.43 -24.14 23.50
CA ASP A 421 -77.05 -23.66 23.77
C ASP A 421 -76.79 -22.27 23.15
#